data_AF-A0AAD2DK05-F1
#
_entry.id   AF-A0AAD2DK05-F1
#
_cell.length_a   1.000
_cell.length_b   1.000
_cell.length_c   1.000
_cell.angle_alpha   90.00
_cell.angle_beta   90.00
_cell.angle_gamma   90.00
#
_symmetry.space_group_name_H-M   'P 1'
#
loop_
_entity.id
_entity.type
_entity.pdbx_description
1 polymer ?
#
loop_
_entity_poly.entity_id
_entity_poly.type
_entity_poly.pdbx_seq_one_letter_code
_entity_poly.pdbx_strand_id
1 'polypeptide(L)'
;MVFVNDHSCYSDQRIQEEASPHCNLVPDLMHRFGIGLQRPEFARVGPLDYERMSRTELPQGTQDGHCGLFMVKYVECILAGIPVNCVTFDRMPFFRKKLVIDFFHKEFYFEKDQYIDVAEAWCTVT
;
A
#
# COMPACT_ATOMS: atom_id res chain seq x y z
N MET A 1 2.02 -5.60 6.00
CA MET A 1 2.37 -4.16 6.00
C MET A 1 1.08 -3.36 6.15
N VAL A 2 0.99 -2.47 7.13
CA VAL A 2 -0.16 -1.59 7.35
C VAL A 2 0.25 -0.19 6.90
N PHE A 3 -0.50 0.41 5.97
CA PHE A 3 -0.28 1.79 5.54
C PHE A 3 -1.19 2.72 6.33
N VAL A 4 -0.60 3.63 7.10
CA VAL A 4 -1.33 4.70 7.80
C VAL A 4 -1.02 6.01 7.09
N ASN A 5 -2.07 6.74 6.75
CA ASN A 5 -2.03 7.94 5.92
C ASN A 5 -1.62 9.20 6.73
N ASP A 6 -0.70 9.97 6.13
CA ASP A 6 -0.16 11.31 6.47
C ASP A 6 -0.58 11.95 7.79
N HIS A 7 0.39 11.99 8.69
CA HIS A 7 0.65 13.18 9.49
C HIS A 7 2.15 13.45 9.56
N SER A 8 2.69 13.99 8.48
CA SER A 8 4.05 14.54 8.35
C SER A 8 4.38 15.62 9.39
N CYS A 9 3.38 16.11 10.12
CA CYS A 9 3.51 16.99 11.27
C CYS A 9 3.54 16.26 12.64
N TYR A 10 3.42 14.93 12.69
CA TYR A 10 3.41 14.18 13.95
C TYR A 10 4.82 13.82 14.39
N SER A 11 5.05 13.87 15.70
CA SER A 11 6.25 13.32 16.32
C SER A 11 6.27 11.79 16.17
N ASP A 12 7.45 11.20 16.24
CA ASP A 12 7.59 9.74 16.20
C ASP A 12 6.83 9.07 17.35
N GLN A 13 6.78 9.71 18.51
CA GLN A 13 5.93 9.29 19.64
C GLN A 13 4.45 9.23 19.25
N ARG A 14 3.93 10.28 18.60
CA ARG A 14 2.51 10.30 18.19
C ARG A 14 2.22 9.24 17.14
N ILE A 15 3.16 9.00 16.21
CA ILE A 15 3.03 7.91 15.24
C ILE A 15 2.99 6.56 15.93
N GLN A 16 3.86 6.33 16.92
CA GLN A 16 3.86 5.09 17.69
C GLN A 16 2.54 4.89 18.44
N GLU A 17 2.01 5.93 19.08
CA GLU A 17 0.72 5.87 19.79
C GLU A 17 -0.44 5.50 18.85
N GLU A 18 -0.45 6.05 17.63
CA GLU A 18 -1.49 5.79 16.62
C GLU A 18 -1.30 4.44 15.90
N ALA A 19 -0.06 4.05 15.62
CA ALA A 19 0.26 2.81 14.90
C ALA A 19 0.15 1.57 15.81
N SER A 20 0.46 1.70 17.10
CA SER A 20 0.51 0.59 18.05
C SER A 20 -0.79 -0.24 18.10
N PRO A 21 -2.00 0.36 18.20
CA PRO A 21 -3.24 -0.41 18.14
C PRO A 21 -3.37 -1.27 16.88
N HIS A 22 -2.95 -0.75 15.72
CA HIS A 22 -3.02 -1.45 14.44
C HIS A 22 -2.00 -2.59 14.35
N CYS A 23 -0.80 -2.38 14.90
CA CYS A 23 0.27 -3.38 14.93
C CYS A 23 -0.08 -4.60 15.79
N ASN A 24 -0.89 -4.41 16.83
CA ASN A 24 -1.41 -5.48 17.67
C ASN A 24 -2.68 -6.12 17.06
N LEU A 25 -3.55 -5.31 16.46
CA LEU A 25 -4.83 -5.78 15.92
C LEU A 25 -4.66 -6.75 14.75
N VAL A 26 -3.72 -6.50 13.83
CA VAL A 26 -3.56 -7.36 12.65
C VAL A 26 -3.17 -8.81 13.03
N PRO A 27 -2.12 -9.06 13.83
CA PRO A 27 -1.81 -10.42 14.31
C PRO A 27 -2.96 -11.09 15.05
N ASP A 28 -3.66 -10.35 15.91
CA ASP A 28 -4.84 -10.85 16.62
C ASP A 28 -5.95 -11.30 15.67
N LEU A 29 -6.23 -10.50 14.64
CA LEU A 29 -7.19 -10.86 13.59
C LEU A 29 -6.71 -12.08 12.81
N MET A 30 -5.42 -12.15 12.43
CA MET A 30 -4.86 -13.30 11.73
C MET A 30 -5.02 -14.60 12.55
N HIS A 31 -4.81 -14.52 13.86
CA HIS A 31 -5.02 -15.65 14.78
C HIS A 31 -6.51 -16.05 14.83
N ARG A 32 -7.41 -15.07 15.03
CA ARG A 32 -8.87 -15.32 15.10
C ARG A 32 -9.44 -15.90 13.81
N PHE A 33 -8.92 -15.47 12.66
CA PHE A 33 -9.30 -16.02 11.35
C PHE A 33 -8.63 -17.36 11.03
N GLY A 34 -7.81 -17.90 11.93
CA GLY A 34 -7.17 -19.20 11.74
C GLY A 34 -6.13 -19.22 10.64
N ILE A 35 -5.55 -18.07 10.25
CA ILE A 35 -4.53 -17.99 9.20
C ILE A 35 -3.33 -18.87 9.57
N GLY A 36 -2.94 -18.90 10.84
CA GLY A 36 -1.87 -19.75 11.36
C GLY A 36 -2.10 -21.26 11.19
N LEU A 37 -3.35 -21.71 11.01
CA LEU A 37 -3.67 -23.12 10.73
C LEU A 37 -3.40 -23.48 9.27
N GLN A 38 -3.65 -22.54 8.36
CA GLN A 38 -3.41 -22.72 6.92
C GLN A 38 -1.95 -22.42 6.55
N ARG A 39 -1.31 -21.53 7.31
CA ARG A 39 0.04 -21.01 7.09
C ARG A 39 0.81 -20.99 8.40
N PRO A 40 1.50 -22.08 8.76
CA PRO A 40 2.21 -22.23 10.03
C PRO A 40 3.26 -21.14 10.28
N GLU A 41 3.82 -20.54 9.24
CA GLU A 41 4.72 -19.39 9.33
C GLU A 41 4.09 -18.19 10.03
N PHE A 42 2.76 -18.10 10.06
CA PHE A 42 2.00 -17.05 10.73
C PHE A 42 1.36 -17.50 12.05
N ALA A 43 1.65 -18.71 12.55
CA ALA A 43 1.01 -19.25 13.76
C ALA A 43 1.42 -18.52 15.06
N ARG A 44 2.54 -17.79 15.04
CA ARG A 44 3.11 -17.10 16.21
C ARG A 44 3.54 -15.67 15.89
N VAL A 45 2.78 -14.98 15.04
CA VAL A 45 3.06 -13.57 14.74
C VAL A 45 2.73 -12.74 15.98
N GLY A 46 3.75 -12.15 16.59
CA GLY A 46 3.58 -11.14 17.63
C GLY A 46 3.16 -9.79 17.04
N PRO A 47 3.15 -8.70 17.82
CA PRO A 47 2.89 -7.37 17.31
C PRO A 47 3.78 -7.07 16.09
N LEU A 48 3.20 -6.45 15.06
CA LEU A 48 3.96 -6.07 13.87
C LEU A 48 4.90 -4.90 14.19
N ASP A 49 6.08 -4.90 13.57
CA ASP A 49 6.94 -3.73 13.55
C ASP A 49 6.33 -2.63 12.67
N TYR A 50 6.69 -1.38 12.94
CA TYR A 50 6.33 -0.23 12.12
C TYR A 50 7.58 0.55 11.75
N GLU A 51 7.54 1.14 10.56
CA GLU A 51 8.61 1.98 10.03
C GLU A 51 8.02 3.28 9.52
N ARG A 52 8.69 4.40 9.85
CA ARG A 52 8.32 5.71 9.32
C ARG A 52 8.98 5.90 7.97
N MET A 53 8.15 5.92 6.94
CA MET A 53 8.62 6.11 5.58
C MET A 53 8.69 7.60 5.23
N SER A 54 9.74 8.02 4.55
CA SER A 54 9.89 9.41 4.12
C SER A 54 8.94 9.75 2.97
N ARG A 55 8.67 11.04 2.76
CA ARG A 55 7.89 11.53 1.60
C ARG A 55 8.56 11.22 0.26
N THR A 56 9.87 10.97 0.24
CA THR A 56 10.60 10.57 -0.97
C THR A 56 10.42 9.08 -1.28
N GLU A 57 10.23 8.25 -0.24
CA GLU A 57 10.04 6.80 -0.40
C GLU A 57 8.58 6.43 -0.65
N LEU A 58 7.65 7.11 0.02
CA LEU A 58 6.20 6.96 -0.18
C LEU A 58 5.59 8.34 -0.44
N PRO A 59 5.61 8.79 -1.70
CA PRO A 59 5.15 10.13 -2.06
C PRO A 59 3.67 10.29 -1.75
N GLN A 60 3.32 11.26 -0.93
CA GLN A 60 1.93 11.57 -0.65
C GLN A 60 1.63 13.04 -0.91
N GLY A 61 0.50 13.30 -1.60
CA GLY A 61 -0.02 14.64 -1.80
C GLY A 61 -0.63 15.21 -0.52
N THR A 62 -0.42 16.51 -0.28
CA THR A 62 -1.06 17.26 0.81
C THR A 62 -2.50 17.68 0.49
N GLN A 63 -3.02 17.29 -0.68
CA GLN A 63 -4.40 17.57 -1.09
C GLN A 63 -5.33 16.46 -0.63
N ASP A 64 -6.44 16.87 -0.02
CA ASP A 64 -7.49 15.98 0.46
C ASP A 64 -8.08 15.14 -0.68
N GLY A 65 -8.33 13.85 -0.40
CA GLY A 65 -9.04 12.94 -1.31
C GLY A 65 -8.17 12.04 -2.20
N HIS A 66 -6.83 12.19 -2.17
CA HIS A 66 -5.93 11.30 -2.93
C HIS A 66 -5.41 10.09 -2.14
N CYS A 67 -5.51 10.10 -0.81
CA CYS A 67 -4.95 9.06 0.06
C CYS A 67 -5.42 7.64 -0.29
N GLY A 68 -6.70 7.46 -0.60
CA GLY A 68 -7.24 6.17 -1.02
C GLY A 68 -6.63 5.68 -2.35
N LEU A 69 -6.38 6.60 -3.28
CA LEU A 69 -5.77 6.27 -4.57
C LEU A 69 -4.29 5.91 -4.42
N PHE A 70 -3.55 6.65 -3.57
CA PHE A 70 -2.17 6.29 -3.21
C PHE A 70 -2.11 4.88 -2.61
N MET A 71 -2.98 4.57 -1.63
CA MET A 71 -3.00 3.25 -0.98
C MET A 71 -3.25 2.13 -1.99
N VAL A 72 -4.26 2.26 -2.85
CA VAL A 72 -4.54 1.27 -3.90
C VAL A 72 -3.33 1.08 -4.82
N LYS A 73 -2.68 2.18 -5.21
CA LYS A 73 -1.49 2.12 -6.08
C LYS A 73 -0.25 1.56 -5.41
N TYR A 74 -0.06 1.77 -4.11
CA TYR A 74 1.03 1.13 -3.37
C TYR A 74 0.85 -0.37 -3.28
N VAL A 75 -0.37 -0.84 -2.99
CA VAL A 75 -0.68 -2.27 -2.99
C VAL A 75 -0.43 -2.87 -4.37
N GLU A 76 -0.89 -2.20 -5.43
CA GLU A 76 -0.62 -2.59 -6.82
C GLU A 76 0.88 -2.70 -7.13
N CYS A 77 1.68 -1.69 -6.77
CA CYS A 77 3.12 -1.71 -6.99
C CYS A 77 3.81 -2.84 -6.20
N ILE A 78 3.45 -3.05 -4.93
CA ILE A 78 4.03 -4.09 -4.07
C ILE A 78 3.72 -5.49 -4.62
N LEU A 79 2.47 -5.73 -5.05
CA LEU A 79 2.08 -7.02 -5.63
C LEU A 79 2.79 -7.28 -6.97
N ALA A 80 3.08 -6.22 -7.74
CA ALA A 80 3.77 -6.30 -9.01
C ALA A 80 5.31 -6.26 -8.91
N GLY A 81 5.88 -6.03 -7.72
CA GLY A 81 7.32 -5.86 -7.53
C GLY A 81 7.88 -4.54 -8.09
N ILE A 82 7.03 -3.52 -8.26
CA ILE A 82 7.40 -2.20 -8.78
C ILE A 82 7.78 -1.28 -7.61
N PRO A 83 8.80 -0.42 -7.76
CA PRO A 83 9.10 0.61 -6.77
C PRO A 83 7.91 1.55 -6.53
N VAL A 84 7.46 1.65 -5.28
CA VAL A 84 6.31 2.49 -4.89
C VAL A 84 6.55 4.00 -5.10
N ASN A 85 7.81 4.43 -5.21
CA ASN A 85 8.17 5.82 -5.49
C ASN A 85 7.77 6.30 -6.90
N CYS A 86 7.36 5.39 -7.81
CA CYS A 86 6.79 5.74 -9.11
C CYS A 86 5.36 6.29 -9.01
N VAL A 87 4.72 6.15 -7.84
CA VAL A 87 3.38 6.67 -7.54
C VAL A 87 3.54 8.11 -7.04
N THR A 88 3.58 9.06 -7.98
CA THR A 88 3.76 10.48 -7.67
C THR A 88 2.45 11.25 -7.76
N PHE A 89 2.41 12.43 -7.12
CA PHE A 89 1.23 13.29 -7.14
C PHE A 89 0.80 13.69 -8.57
N ASP A 90 1.76 14.00 -9.45
CA ASP A 90 1.48 14.42 -10.83
C ASP A 90 0.82 13.31 -11.67
N ARG A 91 0.96 12.05 -11.25
CA ARG A 91 0.33 10.89 -11.90
C ARG A 91 -1.06 10.57 -11.35
N MET A 92 -1.52 11.24 -10.29
CA MET A 92 -2.85 11.00 -9.70
C MET A 92 -4.01 11.14 -10.70
N PRO A 93 -4.06 12.14 -11.60
CA PRO A 93 -5.13 12.24 -12.60
C PRO A 93 -5.17 11.03 -13.53
N PHE A 94 -3.99 10.52 -13.91
CA PHE A 94 -3.87 9.33 -14.73
C PHE A 94 -4.36 8.08 -13.97
N PHE A 95 -3.85 7.86 -12.75
CA PHE A 95 -4.23 6.70 -11.95
C PHE A 95 -5.72 6.67 -11.60
N ARG A 96 -6.34 7.84 -11.41
CA ARG A 96 -7.79 7.92 -11.20
C ARG A 96 -8.57 7.43 -12.41
N LYS A 97 -8.15 7.80 -13.63
CA LYS A 97 -8.76 7.31 -14.87
C LYS A 97 -8.53 5.80 -15.05
N LYS A 98 -7.30 5.32 -14.79
CA LYS A 98 -7.00 3.88 -14.82
C LYS A 98 -7.89 3.11 -13.85
N LEU A 99 -8.02 3.55 -12.60
CA LEU A 99 -8.86 2.86 -11.61
C LEU A 99 -10.33 2.74 -12.07
N VAL A 100 -10.85 3.77 -12.73
CA VAL A 100 -12.20 3.74 -13.32
C VAL A 100 -12.29 2.67 -14.41
N ILE A 101 -11.31 2.63 -15.32
CA ILE A 101 -11.25 1.61 -16.39
C ILE A 101 -11.14 0.21 -15.79
N ASP A 102 -10.20 -0.02 -14.87
CA ASP A 102 -10.00 -1.30 -14.19
C ASP A 102 -11.31 -1.79 -13.52
N PHE A 103 -12.04 -0.86 -12.88
CA PHE A 103 -13.31 -1.16 -12.24
C PHE A 103 -14.41 -1.57 -13.24
N PHE A 104 -14.53 -0.88 -14.37
CA PHE A 104 -15.55 -1.17 -15.38
C PHE A 104 -15.25 -2.41 -16.22
N HIS A 105 -13.98 -2.68 -16.50
CA HIS A 105 -13.57 -3.81 -17.33
C HIS A 105 -13.48 -5.12 -16.55
N LYS A 106 -13.61 -5.10 -15.20
CA LYS A 106 -13.39 -6.26 -14.32
C LYS A 106 -12.04 -6.95 -14.55
N GLU A 107 -11.14 -6.34 -15.29
CA GLU A 107 -9.77 -6.77 -15.46
C GLU A 107 -9.00 -6.33 -14.23
N PHE A 108 -9.25 -7.03 -13.14
CA PHE A 108 -8.28 -7.11 -12.07
C PHE A 108 -7.11 -7.91 -12.60
N TYR A 109 -6.17 -7.24 -13.26
CA TYR A 109 -4.91 -7.86 -13.66
C TYR A 109 -4.24 -8.37 -12.36
N PHE A 110 -4.34 -9.65 -12.05
CA PHE A 110 -3.58 -10.28 -10.95
C PHE A 110 -2.75 -11.47 -11.48
N GLU A 111 -2.71 -11.64 -12.81
CA GLU A 111 -1.81 -12.58 -13.46
C GLU A 111 -0.45 -11.91 -13.68
N LYS A 112 0.58 -12.51 -13.07
CA LYS A 112 1.97 -12.04 -13.01
C LYS A 112 2.55 -11.64 -14.37
N ASP A 113 2.14 -12.30 -15.44
CA ASP A 113 2.79 -12.20 -16.75
C ASP A 113 2.23 -11.06 -17.63
N GLN A 114 1.07 -10.49 -17.32
CA GLN A 114 0.55 -9.29 -17.98
C GLN A 114 0.89 -7.99 -17.24
N TYR A 115 1.22 -8.07 -15.95
CA TYR A 115 1.43 -6.88 -15.11
C TYR A 115 2.77 -6.18 -15.36
N ILE A 116 3.81 -6.96 -15.68
CA ILE A 116 5.19 -6.47 -15.86
C ILE A 116 5.29 -5.50 -17.06
N ASP A 117 4.53 -5.75 -18.12
CA ASP A 117 4.58 -4.95 -19.36
C ASP A 117 3.97 -3.55 -19.16
N VAL A 118 2.85 -3.47 -18.42
CA VAL A 118 2.22 -2.19 -18.07
C VAL A 118 3.04 -1.46 -17.01
N ALA A 119 3.60 -2.21 -16.06
CA ALA A 119 4.46 -1.75 -14.98
C ALA A 119 5.71 -1.00 -15.45
N GLU A 120 6.45 -1.62 -16.37
CA GLU A 120 7.68 -1.07 -16.95
C GLU A 120 7.38 0.13 -17.86
N ALA A 121 6.24 0.12 -18.55
CA ALA A 121 5.76 1.28 -19.30
C ALA A 121 5.48 2.50 -18.39
N TRP A 122 5.05 2.30 -17.12
CA TRP A 122 4.85 3.42 -16.18
C TRP A 122 6.15 4.09 -15.77
N CYS A 123 7.27 3.37 -15.74
CA CYS A 123 8.54 3.88 -15.23
C CYS A 123 9.40 4.54 -16.31
N THR A 124 9.08 4.36 -17.59
CA THR A 124 9.91 4.76 -18.74
C THR A 124 9.40 5.97 -19.52
N VAL A 125 8.16 6.41 -19.30
CA VAL A 125 7.65 7.65 -19.91
C VAL A 125 8.04 8.85 -19.04
N THR A 126 9.19 9.44 -19.37
CA THR A 126 9.63 10.79 -18.98
C THR A 126 9.05 11.85 -19.91
#